data_AF-A0A520Y8L4-F1
#
_entry.id   AF-A0A520Y8L4-F1
#
_cell.length_a   1.000
_cell.length_b   1.000
_cell.length_c   1.000
_cell.angle_alpha   90.00
_cell.angle_beta   90.00
_cell.angle_gamma   90.00
#
_symmetry.space_group_name_H-M   'P 1'
#
loop_
_entity.id
_entity.type
_entity.pdbx_description
1 polymer ?
#
loop_
_entity_poly.entity_id
_entity_poly.type
_entity_poly.pdbx_seq_one_letter_code
_entity_poly.pdbx_strand_id
1 'polypeptide(L)' 'MQPSDSQFERAVDDWAPLMKKIAEHSDRAAFEKLFAHFAPKIRSFCLMLKSQYTAPEMADELVQDVMLKVWLK' A
#
# COMPACT_ATOMS: atom_id res chain seq x y z
N MET A 1 -21.26 -31.13 -10.11
CA MET A 1 -20.23 -30.63 -11.04
C MET A 1 -20.33 -29.11 -11.05
N GLN A 2 -19.52 -28.44 -10.24
CA GLN A 2 -19.20 -27.01 -10.37
C GLN A 2 -17.84 -26.93 -11.09
N PRO A 3 -17.49 -25.84 -11.82
CA PRO A 3 -17.61 -24.48 -11.33
C PRO A 3 -18.00 -23.40 -12.37
N SER A 4 -18.58 -22.31 -11.87
CA SER A 4 -18.79 -21.06 -12.60
C SER A 4 -18.34 -19.90 -11.72
N ASP A 5 -17.04 -19.83 -11.45
CA ASP A 5 -16.38 -18.70 -10.80
C ASP A 5 -15.76 -17.79 -11.87
N SER A 6 -16.60 -17.09 -12.63
CA SER A 6 -16.18 -16.30 -13.78
C SER A 6 -16.81 -14.91 -13.77
N GLN A 7 -16.40 -14.04 -12.84
CA GLN A 7 -16.42 -12.57 -13.09
C GLN A 7 -15.71 -11.67 -12.06
N PHE A 8 -15.08 -12.19 -11.01
CA PHE A 8 -14.31 -11.38 -10.05
C PHE A 8 -12.80 -11.44 -10.22
N GLU A 9 -12.29 -11.77 -11.41
CA GLU A 9 -10.90 -11.53 -11.80
C GLU A 9 -10.66 -10.05 -12.14
N ARG A 10 -11.10 -9.11 -11.28
CA ARG A 10 -10.37 -7.84 -11.22
C ARG A 10 -9.08 -8.20 -10.54
N ALA A 11 -7.96 -8.16 -11.27
CA ALA A 11 -6.61 -8.38 -10.76
C ALA A 11 -6.55 -7.93 -9.29
N VAL A 12 -6.73 -8.90 -8.38
CA VAL A 12 -6.45 -8.70 -6.98
C VAL A 12 -4.95 -8.70 -7.04
N ASP A 13 -4.37 -7.53 -7.26
CA ASP A 13 -2.92 -7.34 -7.23
C ASP A 13 -2.48 -7.99 -5.93
N ASP A 14 -1.88 -9.17 -6.04
CA ASP A 14 -1.63 -10.00 -4.88
C ASP A 14 -0.46 -9.33 -4.15
N TRP A 15 -0.79 -8.48 -3.17
CA TRP A 15 0.20 -7.67 -2.46
C TRP A 15 1.05 -8.54 -1.53
N ALA A 16 0.52 -9.69 -1.09
CA ALA A 16 1.21 -10.62 -0.20
C ALA A 16 2.54 -11.15 -0.79
N PRO A 17 2.61 -11.64 -2.04
CA PRO A 17 3.89 -12.03 -2.64
C PRO A 17 4.84 -10.85 -2.86
N LEU A 18 4.33 -9.63 -3.09
CA LEU A 18 5.18 -8.43 -3.18
C LEU A 18 5.79 -8.08 -1.82
N MET A 19 5.01 -8.14 -0.74
CA MET A 19 5.52 -7.94 0.62
C MET A 19 6.58 -8.98 0.99
N LYS A 20 6.38 -10.26 0.60
CA LYS A 20 7.36 -11.31 0.83
C LYS A 20 8.68 -11.03 0.11
N LYS A 21 8.64 -10.57 -1.14
CA LYS A 21 9.84 -10.19 -1.91
C LYS A 21 10.59 -9.00 -1.28
N ILE A 22 9.87 -8.04 -0.71
CA ILE A 22 10.50 -6.92 0.00
C ILE A 22 11.21 -7.42 1.25
N ALA A 23 10.54 -8.25 2.06
CA ALA A 23 11.11 -8.78 3.29
C ALA A 23 12.33 -9.70 3.05
N GLU A 24 12.28 -10.57 2.05
CA GLU A 24 13.33 -11.57 1.78
C GLU A 24 14.50 -11.01 0.94
N HIS A 25 14.23 -10.08 0.02
CA HIS A 25 15.20 -9.65 -0.97
C HIS A 25 15.43 -8.14 -1.02
N SER A 26 14.73 -7.36 -0.20
CA SER A 26 14.73 -5.89 -0.32
C SER A 26 14.43 -5.46 -1.76
N ASP A 27 13.41 -6.09 -2.37
CA ASP A 27 13.03 -5.84 -3.76
C ASP A 27 12.42 -4.43 -3.92
N ARG A 28 13.22 -3.52 -4.50
CA ARG A 28 12.81 -2.14 -4.77
C ARG A 28 11.65 -2.04 -5.77
N ALA A 29 11.58 -2.93 -6.76
CA ALA A 29 10.51 -2.89 -7.76
C ALA A 29 9.16 -3.34 -7.15
N ALA A 30 9.20 -4.31 -6.24
CA ALA A 30 8.03 -4.69 -5.45
C ALA A 30 7.59 -3.55 -4.51
N PHE A 31 8.55 -2.85 -3.90
CA PHE A 31 8.28 -1.70 -3.04
C PHE A 31 7.68 -0.52 -3.80
N GLU A 32 8.19 -0.16 -4.98
CA GLU A 32 7.63 0.90 -5.82
C GLU A 32 6.16 0.63 -6.19
N LYS A 33 5.81 -0.63 -6.49
CA LYS A 33 4.42 -1.03 -6.77
C LYS A 33 3.51 -0.85 -5.55
N LEU A 34 3.98 -1.26 -4.37
CA LEU A 34 3.28 -1.05 -3.10
C LEU A 34 3.13 0.45 -2.79
N PHE A 35 4.21 1.22 -2.95
CA PHE A 35 4.21 2.66 -2.71
C PHE A 35 3.20 3.37 -3.62
N ALA A 36 3.24 3.13 -4.93
CA ALA A 36 2.36 3.75 -5.91
C ALA A 36 0.87 3.47 -5.62
N HIS A 37 0.55 2.29 -5.08
CA HIS A 37 -0.82 1.92 -4.76
C HIS A 37 -1.31 2.47 -3.41
N PHE A 38 -0.48 2.37 -2.36
CA PHE A 38 -0.92 2.63 -0.98
C PHE A 38 -0.62 4.06 -0.50
N ALA A 39 0.42 4.73 -1.03
CA ALA A 39 0.73 6.11 -0.69
C ALA A 39 -0.47 7.07 -0.89
N PRO A 40 -1.15 7.12 -2.05
CA PRO A 40 -2.30 8.01 -2.23
C PRO A 40 -3.49 7.67 -1.32
N LYS A 41 -3.65 6.39 -0.94
CA LYS A 41 -4.74 5.94 -0.05
C LYS A 41 -4.48 6.36 1.39
N ILE A 42 -3.26 6.17 1.89
CA ILE A 42 -2.83 6.60 3.23
C ILE A 42 -2.95 8.12 3.34
N ARG A 43 -2.48 8.85 2.32
CA ARG A 43 -2.61 10.31 2.26
C ARG A 43 -4.07 10.76 2.29
N SER A 44 -4.92 10.16 1.47
CA SER A 44 -6.36 10.48 1.43
C SER A 44 -7.06 10.15 2.74
N PHE A 45 -6.71 9.02 3.38
CA PHE A 45 -7.22 8.65 4.70
C PHE A 45 -6.81 9.69 5.75
N CYS A 46 -5.55 10.13 5.74
CA CYS A 46 -5.03 11.13 6.67
C CYS A 46 -5.73 12.49 6.50
N LEU A 47 -5.98 12.91 5.25
CA LEU A 47 -6.74 14.13 4.94
C LEU A 47 -8.23 14.00 5.30
N MET A 48 -8.80 12.81 5.18
CA MET A 48 -10.21 12.55 5.49
C MET A 48 -10.50 12.57 6.99
N LEU A 49 -9.50 12.28 7.84
CA LEU A 49 -9.63 12.34 9.29
C LEU A 49 -9.94 13.75 9.83
N LYS A 50 -9.95 14.79 8.96
CA LYS A 50 -10.44 16.17 9.22
C LYS A 50 -10.15 16.65 10.64
N SER A 51 -8.94 16.40 11.12
CA SER A 51 -8.44 17.05 12.31
C SER A 51 -7.95 18.42 11.88
N GLN A 52 -8.23 19.43 12.70
CA GLN A 52 -7.72 20.80 12.59
C GLN A 52 -6.18 20.87 12.50
N TYR A 53 -5.49 19.73 12.70
CA TYR A 53 -4.04 19.57 12.71
C TYR A 53 -3.47 18.70 11.58
N THR A 54 -4.29 18.16 10.66
CA THR A 54 -3.77 17.38 9.52
C THR A 54 -3.42 18.29 8.36
N ALA A 55 -2.25 18.93 8.45
CA ALA A 55 -1.62 19.59 7.32
C ALA A 55 -1.22 18.55 6.25
N PRO A 56 -1.20 18.90 4.96
CA PRO A 56 -0.75 18.00 3.89
C PRO A 56 0.63 17.38 4.15
N GLU A 57 1.51 18.15 4.79
CA GLU A 57 2.86 17.74 5.20
C GLU A 57 2.83 16.53 6.15
N MET A 58 1.93 16.54 7.14
CA MET A 58 1.75 15.41 8.08
C MET A 58 1.26 14.14 7.38
N ALA A 59 0.46 14.28 6.33
CA ALA A 59 -0.01 13.13 5.56
C ALA A 59 1.14 12.51 4.76
N ASP A 60 2.05 13.35 4.23
CA ASP A 60 3.22 12.89 3.49
C ASP A 60 4.27 12.26 4.43
N GLU A 61 4.47 12.80 5.63
CA GLU A 61 5.28 12.16 6.68
C GLU A 61 4.73 10.79 7.10
N LEU A 62 3.41 10.69 7.31
CA LEU A 62 2.78 9.42 7.67
C LEU A 62 2.97 8.37 6.56
N VAL A 63 2.86 8.77 5.29
CA VAL A 63 3.13 7.88 4.16
C VAL A 63 4.57 7.37 4.23
N GLN A 64 5.55 8.24 4.45
CA GLN A 64 6.95 7.85 4.56
C GLN A 64 7.18 6.88 5.72
N ASP A 65 6.64 7.18 6.90
CA ASP A 65 6.77 6.35 8.11
C ASP A 65 6.20 4.94 7.93
N VAL A 66 5.01 4.84 7.32
CA VAL A 66 4.36 3.55 7.05
C VAL A 66 5.16 2.77 6.02
N MET A 67 5.62 3.44 4.95
CA MET A 67 6.38 2.78 3.88
C MET A 67 7.75 2.33 4.36
N LEU A 68 8.43 3.09 5.21
CA LEU A 68 9.67 2.67 5.86
C LEU A 68 9.47 1.43 6.72
N LYS A 69 8.36 1.34 7.47
CA LYS A 69 8.03 0.14 8.27
C LYS A 69 7.74 -1.08 7.40
N VAL A 70 7.16 -0.90 6.21
CA VAL A 70 6.95 -1.98 5.23
C VAL A 70 8.28 -2.46 4.64
N TRP A 71 9.25 -1.57 4.49
CA TRP A 71 10.58 -1.92 3.98
C TRP A 71 11.47 -2.62 5.02
N LEU A 72 11.37 -2.25 6.29
CA LEU A 72 12.21 -2.75 7.38
C LEU A 72 11.72 -4.05 8.03
N LYS A 73 10.54 -4.56 7.63
CA LYS A 73 9.93 -5.79 8.17
C LYS A 73 9.99 -6.93 7.16
#